data_AF-A0A2I4ALJ2-F1
#
_entry.id   AF-A0A2I4ALJ2-F1
#
_cell.length_a   1.000
_cell.length_b   1.000
_cell.length_c   1.000
_cell.angle_alpha   90.00
_cell.angle_beta   90.00
_cell.angle_gamma   90.00
#
_symmetry.space_group_name_H-M   'P 1'
#
loop_
_entity.id
_entity.type
_entity.pdbx_description
1 polymer ?
#
loop_
_entity_poly.entity_id
_entity_poly.type
_entity_poly.pdbx_seq_one_letter_code
_entity_poly.pdbx_strand_id
1 'polypeptide(L)'
;MSSVMDLTKELPADMDLTTEVFLSSPTIQQAEQPMIQIYLRLRPFSKEELDNNEDQDCVIIDDSQTVTLTAPKGSANMKSSERGVGMSLHRFSFSKVSPTIQQA
;
A
#
# COMPACT_ATOMS: atom_id res chain seq x y z
N MET A 1 21.32 -16.70 41.55
CA MET A 1 20.44 -15.61 41.10
C MET A 1 21.10 -15.01 39.87
N SER A 2 20.69 -15.44 38.68
CA SER A 2 21.32 -15.00 37.43
C SER A 2 20.22 -14.49 36.51
N SER A 3 20.41 -13.25 36.08
CA SER A 3 19.41 -12.38 35.46
C SER A 3 18.89 -12.96 34.15
N VAL A 4 17.57 -12.96 33.99
CA VAL A 4 16.94 -13.02 32.67
C VAL A 4 17.29 -11.72 31.95
N MET A 5 17.92 -11.84 30.78
CA MET A 5 18.09 -10.73 29.85
C MET A 5 16.82 -10.68 29.01
N ASP A 6 16.02 -9.65 29.28
CA ASP A 6 14.86 -9.27 28.52
C ASP A 6 15.30 -8.92 27.09
N LEU A 7 14.84 -9.70 26.11
CA LEU A 7 15.12 -9.45 24.69
C LEU A 7 13.96 -8.65 24.09
N THR A 8 13.67 -7.48 24.66
CA THR A 8 12.96 -6.44 23.93
C THR A 8 13.94 -5.86 22.92
N LYS A 9 13.96 -6.48 21.72
CA LYS A 9 14.53 -5.84 20.54
C LYS A 9 13.62 -4.67 20.20
N GLU A 10 13.99 -3.51 20.73
CA GLU A 10 13.53 -2.19 20.33
C GLU A 10 13.57 -2.14 18.79
N LEU A 11 12.41 -2.26 18.13
CA LEU A 11 12.31 -1.87 16.74
C LEU A 11 12.51 -0.34 16.72
N PRO A 12 13.38 0.19 15.85
CA PRO A 12 13.52 1.64 15.73
C PRO A 12 12.18 2.25 15.34
N ALA A 13 11.61 3.03 16.25
CA ALA A 13 10.35 3.76 16.14
C ALA A 13 10.47 5.00 15.24
N ASP A 14 11.23 4.89 14.14
CA ASP A 14 11.52 6.01 13.23
C ASP A 14 11.55 5.50 11.77
N MET A 15 10.48 4.80 11.40
CA MET A 15 10.02 4.84 10.00
C MET A 15 9.09 6.05 9.89
N ASP A 16 9.67 7.23 10.05
CA ASP A 16 9.05 8.48 9.63
C ASP A 16 8.93 8.42 8.10
N LEU A 17 7.80 7.88 7.63
CA LEU A 17 7.41 7.97 6.22
C LEU A 17 6.89 9.39 5.93
N THR A 18 7.60 10.42 6.42
CA THR A 18 7.66 11.69 5.71
C THR A 18 8.67 11.46 4.59
N THR A 19 8.20 10.89 3.49
CA THR A 19 8.77 11.34 2.21
C THR A 19 8.38 12.81 2.16
N GLU A 20 9.25 13.65 2.72
CA GLU A 20 9.32 15.06 2.46
C GLU A 20 9.33 15.18 0.94
N VAL A 21 8.14 15.38 0.38
CA VAL A 21 7.96 15.89 -0.97
C VAL A 21 8.85 17.11 -0.98
N PHE A 22 9.89 17.08 -1.82
CA PHE A 22 10.78 18.21 -2.02
C PHE A 22 9.94 19.42 -2.43
N LEU A 23 9.48 20.22 -1.46
CA LEU A 23 9.02 21.59 -1.68
C LEU A 23 10.28 22.45 -1.87
N SER A 24 11.06 22.14 -2.90
CA SER A 24 11.90 23.16 -3.50
C SER A 24 10.96 24.07 -4.28
N SER A 25 10.62 25.23 -3.74
CA SER A 25 10.27 26.38 -4.56
C SER A 25 11.54 26.82 -5.30
N PRO A 26 11.52 26.84 -6.64
CA PRO A 26 12.23 27.91 -7.31
C PRO A 26 11.29 28.66 -8.27
N THR A 27 11.31 29.98 -8.15
CA THR A 27 10.93 30.88 -9.24
C THR A 27 11.91 30.71 -10.39
N ILE A 28 11.71 29.71 -11.25
CA ILE A 28 12.42 29.57 -12.52
C ILE A 28 11.42 29.04 -13.56
N GLN A 29 11.35 29.78 -14.67
CA GLN A 29 10.63 29.50 -15.92
C GLN A 29 10.21 28.04 -16.10
N GLN A 30 8.91 27.82 -16.33
CA GLN A 30 8.27 26.55 -16.70
C GLN A 30 8.93 25.94 -17.95
N ALA A 31 10.10 25.36 -17.80
CA ALA A 31 10.45 24.18 -18.57
C ALA A 31 9.69 23.05 -17.90
N GLU A 32 8.62 22.59 -18.56
CA GLU A 32 7.86 21.41 -18.19
C GLU A 32 8.84 20.23 -18.14
N GLN A 33 9.40 19.98 -16.96
CA GLN A 33 10.19 18.78 -16.71
C GLN A 33 9.27 17.61 -17.04
N PRO A 34 9.66 16.69 -17.94
CA PRO A 34 8.79 15.59 -18.32
C PRO A 34 8.51 14.74 -17.08
N MET A 35 7.29 14.88 -16.56
CA MET A 35 6.83 14.11 -15.41
C MET A 35 6.66 12.64 -15.81
N ILE A 36 7.25 11.74 -15.01
CA ILE A 36 7.12 10.30 -15.23
C ILE A 36 5.67 9.89 -14.95
N GLN A 37 5.05 9.21 -15.91
CA GLN A 37 3.72 8.65 -15.74
C GLN A 37 3.79 7.26 -15.10
N ILE A 38 3.06 7.07 -14.01
CA ILE A 38 3.02 5.81 -13.27
C ILE A 38 1.64 5.18 -13.47
N TYR A 39 1.62 3.96 -14.00
CA TYR A 39 0.40 3.22 -14.30
C TYR A 39 0.30 1.99 -13.39
N LEU A 40 -0.87 1.79 -12.80
CA LEU A 40 -1.17 0.57 -12.04
C LEU A 40 -1.96 -0.41 -12.90
N ARG A 41 -1.52 -1.68 -12.94
CA ARG A 41 -2.25 -2.78 -13.59
C ARG A 41 -2.62 -3.82 -12.56
N LEU A 42 -3.92 -4.07 -12.42
CA LEU A 42 -4.42 -5.19 -11.65
C LEU A 42 -4.42 -6.46 -12.52
N ARG A 43 -3.99 -7.56 -11.92
CA ARG A 43 -3.98 -8.89 -12.54
C ARG A 43 -5.26 -9.63 -12.11
N PRO A 44 -5.95 -10.34 -13.01
CA PRO A 44 -7.01 -11.27 -12.60
C PRO A 44 -6.46 -12.40 -11.74
N PHE A 45 -7.27 -12.85 -10.80
CA PHE A 45 -6.98 -14.06 -10.05
C PHE A 45 -6.87 -15.27 -10.98
N SER A 46 -5.95 -16.19 -10.67
CA SER A 46 -5.90 -17.50 -11.29
C SER A 46 -6.99 -18.41 -10.71
N LYS A 47 -7.20 -19.57 -11.34
CA LYS A 47 -8.16 -20.54 -10.86
C LYS A 47 -7.76 -21.08 -9.48
N GLU A 48 -6.48 -21.37 -9.29
CA GLU A 48 -5.93 -21.88 -8.05
C GLU A 48 -6.09 -20.88 -6.90
N GLU A 49 -5.88 -19.58 -7.17
CA GLU A 49 -6.07 -18.50 -6.19
C GLU A 49 -7.54 -18.38 -5.77
N LEU A 50 -8.47 -18.54 -6.72
CA LEU A 50 -9.91 -18.54 -6.43
C LEU A 50 -10.34 -19.79 -5.65
N ASP A 51 -9.82 -20.96 -6.01
CA ASP A 51 -10.05 -22.22 -5.28
C ASP A 51 -9.52 -22.15 -3.83
N ASN A 52 -8.49 -21.33 -3.58
CA ASN A 52 -7.92 -21.04 -2.26
C ASN A 52 -8.60 -19.88 -1.52
N ASN A 53 -9.65 -19.28 -2.08
CA ASN A 53 -10.42 -18.18 -1.48
C ASN A 53 -9.58 -16.91 -1.22
N GLU A 54 -8.66 -16.61 -2.15
CA GLU A 54 -7.77 -15.43 -2.10
C GLU A 54 -8.46 -14.13 -2.57
N ASP A 55 -9.68 -14.22 -3.09
CA ASP A 55 -10.54 -13.11 -3.51
C ASP A 55 -11.17 -12.37 -2.31
N GLN A 56 -10.34 -11.70 -1.51
CA GLN A 56 -10.76 -11.13 -0.22
C GLN A 56 -11.08 -9.62 -0.25
N ASP A 57 -11.37 -9.06 -1.43
CA ASP A 57 -11.65 -7.62 -1.63
C ASP A 57 -10.50 -6.70 -1.16
N CYS A 58 -9.26 -7.20 -1.21
CA CYS A 58 -8.07 -6.46 -0.78
C CYS A 58 -7.72 -5.27 -1.68
N VAL A 59 -8.33 -5.14 -2.86
CA VAL A 59 -8.04 -4.10 -3.84
C VAL A 59 -9.34 -3.51 -4.36
N ILE A 60 -9.54 -2.21 -4.16
CA ILE A 60 -10.73 -1.47 -4.59
C ILE A 60 -10.27 -0.30 -5.44
N ILE A 61 -10.79 -0.18 -6.66
CA ILE A 61 -10.55 0.99 -7.52
C ILE A 61 -11.62 2.02 -7.20
N ASP A 62 -11.23 3.14 -6.60
CA ASP A 62 -12.15 4.23 -6.26
C ASP A 62 -12.46 5.10 -7.48
N ASP A 63 -11.43 5.40 -8.28
CA ASP A 63 -11.55 6.19 -9.51
C ASP A 63 -10.45 5.81 -10.53
N SER A 64 -10.34 6.53 -11.66
CA SER A 64 -9.38 6.22 -12.73
C SER A 64 -7.89 6.38 -12.35
N GLN A 65 -7.59 6.91 -11.17
CA GLN A 65 -6.27 7.26 -10.66
C GLN A 65 -6.03 6.75 -9.23
N THR A 66 -7.10 6.53 -8.47
CA THR A 66 -7.04 6.17 -7.05
C THR A 66 -7.42 4.71 -6.82
N VAL A 67 -6.64 4.03 -5.99
CA VAL A 67 -6.90 2.67 -5.52
C VAL A 67 -6.76 2.61 -4.00
N THR A 68 -7.63 1.85 -3.37
CA THR A 68 -7.58 1.51 -1.97
C THR A 68 -7.16 0.05 -1.81
N LEU A 69 -6.11 -0.18 -1.01
CA LEU A 69 -5.59 -1.49 -0.65
C LEU A 69 -5.90 -1.79 0.80
N THR A 70 -6.51 -2.95 1.04
CA THR A 70 -6.82 -3.45 2.37
C THR A 70 -5.98 -4.70 2.64
N ALA A 71 -5.45 -4.83 3.85
CA ALA A 71 -4.68 -5.99 4.25
C ALA A 71 -5.55 -7.26 4.17
N PRO A 72 -5.01 -8.39 3.70
CA PRO A 72 -5.78 -9.62 3.60
C PRO A 72 -6.24 -10.12 4.97
N LYS A 73 -7.40 -10.78 4.99
CA LYS A 73 -8.00 -11.34 6.20
C LYS A 73 -7.04 -12.37 6.78
N GLY A 74 -6.83 -12.31 8.09
CA GLY A 74 -5.92 -13.21 8.79
C GLY A 74 -4.44 -12.84 8.72
N SER A 75 -4.06 -11.82 7.95
CA SER A 75 -2.69 -11.26 7.98
C SER A 75 -2.37 -10.63 9.34
N ALA A 76 -1.08 -10.51 9.65
CA ALA A 76 -0.63 -9.83 10.87
C ALA A 76 -1.09 -8.36 10.88
N ASN A 77 -1.04 -7.67 9.74
CA ASN A 77 -1.46 -6.28 9.63
C ASN A 77 -2.96 -6.11 9.91
N MET A 78 -3.81 -6.98 9.37
CA MET A 78 -5.25 -6.92 9.66
C MET A 78 -5.53 -7.17 11.15
N LYS A 79 -4.94 -8.24 11.72
CA LYS A 79 -5.12 -8.60 13.14
C LYS A 79 -4.64 -7.51 14.11
N SER A 80 -3.53 -6.84 13.77
CA SER A 80 -3.02 -5.73 14.57
C SER A 80 -3.94 -4.50 14.47
N SER A 81 -4.42 -4.18 13.27
CA SER A 81 -5.31 -3.05 13.04
C SER A 81 -6.65 -3.19 13.78
N GLU A 82 -7.22 -4.40 13.83
CA GLU A 82 -8.42 -4.71 14.63
C GLU A 82 -8.22 -4.50 16.15
N ARG A 83 -6.97 -4.59 16.63
CA ARG A 83 -6.59 -4.29 18.01
C ARG A 83 -6.19 -2.83 18.21
N GLY A 84 -6.39 -1.98 17.20
CA GLY A 84 -6.06 -0.54 17.23
C GLY A 84 -4.58 -0.24 16.97
N VAL A 85 -3.80 -1.20 16.48
CA VAL A 85 -2.36 -1.03 16.22
C VAL A 85 -2.07 -1.13 14.72
N GLY A 86 -1.74 0.01 14.11
CA GLY A 86 -1.36 0.09 12.70
C GLY A 86 -2.52 0.19 11.71
N MET A 87 -2.18 0.50 10.45
CA MET A 87 -3.14 0.69 9.36
C MET A 87 -3.34 -0.61 8.58
N SER A 88 -4.60 -1.01 8.40
CA SER A 88 -4.99 -2.10 7.50
C SER A 88 -5.41 -1.61 6.12
N LEU A 89 -5.66 -0.30 5.96
CA LEU A 89 -6.17 0.31 4.74
C LEU A 89 -5.23 1.44 4.28
N HIS A 90 -4.85 1.41 3.00
CA HIS A 90 -3.98 2.40 2.39
C HIS A 90 -4.55 2.85 1.05
N ARG A 91 -4.50 4.15 0.80
CA ARG A 91 -4.98 4.73 -0.46
C ARG A 91 -3.81 5.30 -1.25
N PHE A 92 -3.75 4.94 -2.52
CA PHE A 92 -2.69 5.33 -3.44
C PHE A 92 -3.26 6.05 -4.66
N SER A 93 -2.51 7.02 -5.18
CA SER A 93 -2.85 7.76 -6.39
C SER A 93 -1.79 7.58 -7.47
N PHE A 94 -2.24 7.30 -8.68
CA PHE A 94 -1.44 6.98 -9.87
C PHE A 94 -1.84 7.90 -11.02
N SER A 95 -1.00 7.98 -12.07
CA SER A 95 -1.38 8.72 -13.28
C SER A 95 -2.60 8.09 -13.96
N LYS A 96 -2.70 6.75 -13.92
CA LYS A 96 -3.88 5.99 -14.35
C LYS A 96 -3.87 4.58 -13.76
N VAL A 97 -5.04 4.09 -13.38
CA VAL A 97 -5.29 2.72 -12.92
C VAL A 97 -6.04 1.97 -14.03
N SER A 98 -5.55 0.79 -14.39
CA SER A 98 -6.20 -0.11 -15.34
C SER A 98 -6.90 -1.24 -14.59
N PRO A 99 -8.24 -1.36 -14.72
CA PRO A 99 -8.99 -2.41 -14.04
C PRO A 99 -8.64 -3.79 -14.60
N THR A 100 -8.75 -4.80 -13.75
CA THR A 100 -8.76 -6.20 -14.17
C THR A 100 -9.97 -6.43 -15.06
N ILE A 101 -9.77 -6.57 -16.37
CA ILE A 101 -10.78 -7.10 -17.27
C ILE A 101 -10.96 -8.57 -16.90
N GLN A 102 -12.08 -8.92 -16.25
CA GLN A 102 -12.50 -10.31 -16.08
C GLN A 102 -12.72 -10.87 -17.49
N GLN A 103 -11.87 -11.80 -17.92
CA GLN A 103 -12.14 -12.55 -19.14
C GLN A 103 -13.34 -13.47 -18.87
N ALA A 104 -14.36 -13.33 -19.71
CA ALA A 104 -15.58 -14.13 -19.71
C ALA A 104 -15.34 -15.51 -20.34
#